data_AF-A0A7W9USJ4-F1
#
_entry.id   AF-A0A7W9USJ4-F1
#
_cell.length_a   1.000
_cell.length_b   1.000
_cell.length_c   1.000
_cell.angle_alpha   90.00
_cell.angle_beta   90.00
_cell.angle_gamma   90.00
#
_symmetry.space_group_name_H-M   'P 1'
#
loop_
_entity.id
_entity.type
_entity.pdbx_description
1 polymer ?
#
loop_
_entity_poly.entity_id
_entity_poly.type
_entity_poly.pdbx_seq_one_letter_code
_entity_poly.pdbx_strand_id
1 'polypeptide(L)'
;MRHGAELAERIAERRAGTGDPRALLGELRRALVLVPLDRRGLWTGHFGGVRWVFAFTGEEALARFAQARAREPGRSQDSARPWEFAELLGARLLDEIIPAMGEPAGVAVDVADPDGSMFFPPAMGIVPEEAAVDAPGRLVGGTDATHGTDKTAGGAA
;
A
#
# COMPACT_ATOMS: atom_id res chain seq x y z
N MET A 1 21.54 -2.08 3.33
CA MET A 1 20.66 -2.85 4.24
C MET A 1 20.44 -2.24 5.63
N ARG A 2 21.31 -1.36 6.19
CA ARG A 2 21.10 -0.79 7.55
C ARG A 2 19.69 -0.21 7.77
N HIS A 3 19.20 0.62 6.84
CA HIS A 3 17.86 1.21 6.95
C HIS A 3 16.70 0.20 6.85
N GLY A 4 16.92 -0.97 6.24
CA GLY A 4 15.91 -2.05 6.21
C GLY A 4 15.74 -2.68 7.59
N ALA A 5 16.84 -2.89 8.32
CA ALA A 5 16.79 -3.35 9.71
C ALA A 5 16.16 -2.30 10.65
N GLU A 6 16.53 -1.02 10.50
CA GLU A 6 15.91 0.09 11.26
C GLU A 6 14.40 0.19 10.99
N LEU A 7 13.97 -0.02 9.74
CA LEU A 7 12.55 -0.08 9.39
C LEU A 7 11.86 -1.28 10.06
N ALA A 8 12.47 -2.46 10.04
CA ALA A 8 11.91 -3.65 10.68
C ALA A 8 11.75 -3.46 12.20
N GLU A 9 12.72 -2.84 12.87
CA GLU A 9 12.62 -2.50 14.30
C GLU A 9 11.45 -1.55 14.57
N ARG A 10 11.30 -0.46 13.81
CA ARG A 10 10.18 0.47 13.97
C ARG A 10 8.82 -0.18 13.67
N ILE A 11 8.78 -1.12 12.74
CA ILE A 11 7.57 -1.90 12.46
C ILE A 11 7.21 -2.75 13.68
N ALA A 12 8.20 -3.42 14.30
CA ALA A 12 7.98 -4.20 15.51
C ALA A 12 7.48 -3.33 16.68
N GLU A 13 8.06 -2.15 16.90
CA GLU A 13 7.58 -1.17 17.88
C GLU A 13 6.11 -0.80 17.62
N ARG A 14 5.78 -0.48 16.35
CA ARG A 14 4.42 -0.11 15.98
C ARG A 14 3.42 -1.22 16.23
N ARG A 15 3.78 -2.47 15.91
CA ARG A 15 2.96 -3.66 16.20
C ARG A 15 2.79 -3.90 17.70
N ALA A 16 3.81 -3.59 18.51
CA ALA A 16 3.75 -3.62 19.97
C ALA A 16 2.92 -2.47 20.58
N GLY A 17 2.36 -1.58 19.75
CA GLY A 17 1.54 -0.44 20.18
C GLY A 17 2.37 0.77 20.63
N THR A 18 3.68 0.75 20.42
CA THR A 18 4.61 1.86 20.71
C THR A 18 5.08 2.51 19.40
N GLY A 19 5.98 3.48 19.49
CA GLY A 19 6.55 4.14 18.31
C GLY A 19 5.67 5.24 17.67
N ASP A 20 6.33 6.18 16.99
CA ASP A 20 5.67 7.28 16.27
C ASP A 20 5.37 6.87 14.82
N PRO A 21 4.09 6.89 14.38
CA PRO A 21 3.72 6.62 12.99
C PRO A 21 4.45 7.49 11.96
N ARG A 22 4.72 8.77 12.28
CA ARG A 22 5.44 9.66 11.36
C ARG A 22 6.91 9.30 11.27
N ALA A 23 7.52 8.94 12.38
CA ALA A 23 8.91 8.49 12.40
C ALA A 23 9.08 7.14 11.67
N LEU A 24 8.13 6.21 11.81
CA LEU A 24 8.07 4.97 11.05
C LEU A 24 7.95 5.24 9.54
N LEU A 25 7.02 6.11 9.12
CA LEU A 25 6.88 6.48 7.72
C LEU A 25 8.16 7.15 7.18
N GLY A 26 8.78 8.02 7.97
CA GLY A 26 10.06 8.63 7.62
C GLY A 26 11.16 7.61 7.40
N GLU A 27 11.19 6.54 8.19
CA GLU A 27 12.13 5.44 8.01
C GLU A 27 11.83 4.61 6.77
N LEU A 28 10.55 4.29 6.52
CA LEU A 28 10.13 3.62 5.29
C LEU A 28 10.63 4.38 4.07
N ARG A 29 10.47 5.70 4.05
CA ARG A 29 10.90 6.54 2.92
C ARG A 29 12.41 6.48 2.67
N ARG A 30 13.23 6.28 3.71
CA ARG A 30 14.70 6.16 3.59
C ARG A 30 15.18 4.73 3.34
N ALA A 31 14.38 3.73 3.67
CA ALA A 31 14.75 2.34 3.52
C ALA A 31 14.76 1.90 2.04
N LEU A 32 15.75 1.07 1.70
CA LEU A 32 15.65 0.21 0.53
C LEU A 32 14.80 -1.00 0.91
N VAL A 33 13.72 -1.23 0.16
CA VAL A 33 12.82 -2.36 0.33
C VAL A 33 12.88 -3.26 -0.89
N LEU A 34 12.70 -4.55 -0.68
CA LEU A 34 12.63 -5.55 -1.74
C LEU A 34 11.17 -5.70 -2.18
N VAL A 35 10.90 -5.47 -3.45
CA VAL A 35 9.56 -5.67 -4.03
C VAL A 35 9.62 -6.88 -4.94
N PRO A 36 8.91 -7.98 -4.64
CA PRO A 36 8.91 -9.14 -5.50
C PRO A 36 8.30 -8.78 -6.85
N LEU A 37 8.82 -9.41 -7.89
CA LEU A 37 8.32 -9.29 -9.25
C LEU A 37 7.47 -10.51 -9.60
N ASP A 38 6.49 -10.28 -10.47
CA ASP A 38 5.74 -11.29 -11.18
C ASP A 38 5.88 -11.10 -12.69
N ARG A 39 5.20 -11.96 -13.48
CA ARG A 39 5.25 -11.88 -14.95
C ARG A 39 4.66 -10.58 -15.54
N ARG A 40 3.97 -9.76 -14.74
CA ARG A 40 3.25 -8.54 -15.12
C ARG A 40 3.85 -7.28 -14.47
N GLY A 41 4.84 -7.40 -13.60
CA GLY A 41 5.51 -6.27 -12.95
C GLY A 41 5.68 -6.49 -11.45
N LEU A 42 5.43 -5.45 -10.66
CA LEU A 42 5.51 -5.54 -9.20
C LEU A 42 4.42 -6.46 -8.66
N TRP A 43 4.76 -7.26 -7.66
CA TRP A 43 3.80 -8.12 -6.98
C TRP A 43 2.78 -7.28 -6.22
N THR A 44 1.51 -7.52 -6.50
CA THR A 44 0.39 -6.82 -5.87
C THR A 44 -0.70 -7.77 -5.40
N GLY A 45 -1.41 -7.38 -4.34
CA GLY A 45 -2.65 -8.01 -3.88
C GLY A 45 -3.79 -7.01 -3.87
N HIS A 46 -5.05 -7.47 -3.89
CA HIS A 46 -6.21 -6.60 -3.74
C HIS A 46 -6.92 -6.93 -2.43
N PHE A 47 -7.13 -5.94 -1.58
CA PHE A 47 -7.83 -6.09 -0.31
C PHE A 47 -8.43 -4.75 0.12
N GLY A 48 -9.71 -4.77 0.54
CA GLY A 48 -10.40 -3.56 1.02
C GLY A 48 -10.62 -2.48 -0.05
N GLY A 49 -10.70 -2.85 -1.33
CA GLY A 49 -10.83 -1.88 -2.44
C GLY A 49 -9.53 -1.15 -2.79
N VAL A 50 -8.41 -1.55 -2.18
CA VAL A 50 -7.07 -0.98 -2.42
C VAL A 50 -6.17 -2.04 -3.03
N ARG A 51 -5.35 -1.63 -3.99
CA ARG A 51 -4.24 -2.43 -4.51
C ARG A 51 -3.02 -2.28 -3.61
N TRP A 52 -2.49 -3.38 -3.11
CA TRP A 52 -1.36 -3.40 -2.18
C TRP A 52 -0.10 -3.86 -2.89
N VAL A 53 0.90 -3.00 -3.01
CA VAL A 53 2.25 -3.39 -3.44
C VAL A 53 2.97 -4.04 -2.28
N PHE A 54 3.52 -5.24 -2.50
CA PHE A 54 4.18 -5.98 -1.44
C PHE A 54 5.65 -5.59 -1.39
N ALA A 55 6.11 -5.17 -0.21
CA ALA A 55 7.48 -4.77 0.02
C ALA A 55 8.05 -5.53 1.23
N PHE A 56 9.36 -5.75 1.24
CA PHE A 56 10.04 -6.49 2.30
C PHE A 56 11.23 -5.70 2.81
N THR A 57 11.41 -5.71 4.13
CA THR A 57 12.52 -5.02 4.81
C THR A 57 13.88 -5.65 4.53
N GLY A 58 13.89 -6.91 4.08
CA GLY A 58 15.10 -7.62 3.66
C GLY A 58 14.81 -9.02 3.12
N GLU A 59 15.89 -9.71 2.74
CA GLU A 59 15.82 -11.03 2.09
C GLU A 59 15.19 -12.10 2.98
N GLU A 60 15.39 -12.05 4.30
CA GLU A 60 14.77 -13.02 5.20
C GLU A 60 13.24 -12.91 5.20
N ALA A 61 12.69 -11.69 5.23
CA ALA A 61 11.26 -11.47 5.18
C ALA A 61 10.68 -11.90 3.82
N LEU A 62 11.39 -11.62 2.73
CA LEU A 62 11.05 -12.09 1.39
C LEU A 62 11.08 -13.63 1.30
N ALA A 63 12.09 -14.27 1.89
CA ALA A 63 12.23 -15.72 1.91
C ALA A 63 11.08 -16.41 2.67
N ARG A 64 10.62 -15.82 3.79
CA ARG A 64 9.42 -16.30 4.49
C ARG A 64 8.19 -16.26 3.59
N PHE A 65 7.98 -15.16 2.87
CA PHE A 65 6.89 -15.04 1.91
C PHE A 65 6.98 -16.07 0.78
N ALA A 66 8.18 -16.26 0.22
CA ALA A 66 8.44 -17.28 -0.80
C ALA A 66 8.08 -18.70 -0.31
N GLN A 67 8.50 -19.03 0.91
CA GLN A 67 8.21 -20.32 1.52
C GLN A 67 6.72 -20.52 1.81
N ALA A 68 6.03 -19.50 2.32
CA ALA A 68 4.59 -19.55 2.55
C ALA A 68 3.84 -19.86 1.23
N ARG A 69 4.26 -19.22 0.13
CA ARG A 69 3.66 -19.41 -1.19
C ARG A 69 3.95 -20.78 -1.82
N ALA A 70 5.15 -21.32 -1.59
CA ALA A 70 5.53 -22.65 -2.08
C ALA A 70 4.73 -23.78 -1.39
N ARG A 71 4.21 -23.55 -0.19
CA ARG A 71 3.39 -24.50 0.57
C ARG A 71 1.91 -24.50 0.17
N GLU A 72 1.50 -23.57 -0.70
CA GLU A 72 0.10 -23.51 -1.12
C GLU A 72 -0.27 -24.70 -2.03
N PRO A 73 -1.41 -25.37 -1.78
CA PRO A 73 -1.86 -26.50 -2.58
C PRO A 73 -2.06 -26.10 -4.06
N GLY A 74 -1.57 -26.94 -4.98
CA GLY A 74 -1.73 -26.74 -6.42
C GLY A 74 -0.59 -25.99 -7.13
N ARG A 75 0.48 -25.60 -6.43
CA ARG A 75 1.73 -25.17 -7.06
C ARG A 75 2.71 -26.34 -7.27
N SER A 76 3.33 -26.38 -8.45
CA SER A 76 4.40 -27.36 -8.74
C SER A 76 5.63 -27.10 -7.86
N GLN A 77 6.28 -28.15 -7.38
CA GLN A 77 7.52 -28.10 -6.58
C GLN A 77 8.72 -27.48 -7.33
N ASP A 78 8.59 -27.20 -8.64
CA ASP A 78 9.52 -26.38 -9.44
C ASP A 78 9.58 -24.89 -9.00
N SER A 79 8.82 -24.52 -7.96
CA SER A 79 8.77 -23.17 -7.37
C SER A 79 10.02 -22.78 -6.56
N ALA A 80 11.06 -23.62 -6.50
CA ALA A 80 12.29 -23.36 -5.78
C ALA A 80 13.27 -22.39 -6.50
N ARG A 81 12.82 -21.68 -7.53
CA ARG A 81 13.63 -20.60 -8.11
C ARG A 81 13.77 -19.46 -7.10
N PRO A 82 14.94 -18.81 -7.01
CA PRO A 82 15.06 -17.55 -6.29
C PRO A 82 14.02 -16.57 -6.86
N TRP A 83 13.23 -15.97 -5.98
CA TRP A 83 12.20 -15.01 -6.40
C TRP A 83 12.90 -13.77 -6.94
N GLU A 84 12.57 -13.35 -8.15
CA GLU A 84 13.06 -12.08 -8.70
C GLU A 84 12.45 -10.90 -7.94
N PHE A 85 13.29 -9.98 -7.47
CA PHE A 85 12.83 -8.78 -6.76
C PHE A 85 13.53 -7.54 -7.29
N ALA A 86 12.86 -6.40 -7.17
CA ALA A 86 13.45 -5.08 -7.37
C ALA A 86 13.82 -4.47 -6.01
N GLU A 87 15.00 -3.88 -5.93
CA GLU A 87 15.37 -3.02 -4.79
C GLU A 87 14.92 -1.59 -5.08
N LEU A 88 14.05 -1.06 -4.23
CA LEU A 88 13.45 0.26 -4.42
C LEU A 88 13.56 1.07 -3.13
N LEU A 89 13.86 2.36 -3.27
CA LEU A 89 13.73 3.28 -2.14
C LEU A 89 12.25 3.43 -1.79
N GLY A 90 11.90 3.35 -0.50
CA GLY A 90 10.51 3.48 -0.08
C GLY A 90 9.87 4.81 -0.47
N ALA A 91 10.63 5.91 -0.54
CA ALA A 91 10.15 7.18 -1.08
C ALA A 91 9.71 7.03 -2.55
N ARG A 92 10.51 6.37 -3.40
CA ARG A 92 10.15 6.13 -4.79
C ARG A 92 8.88 5.29 -4.93
N LEU A 93 8.71 4.31 -4.05
CA LEU A 93 7.49 3.51 -4.01
C LEU A 93 6.26 4.40 -3.75
N LEU A 94 6.31 5.21 -2.69
CA LEU A 94 5.19 6.04 -2.23
C LEU A 94 4.92 7.25 -3.13
N ASP A 95 5.95 7.86 -3.71
CA ASP A 95 5.86 9.15 -4.38
C ASP A 95 5.77 9.05 -5.91
N GLU A 96 6.27 7.95 -6.50
CA GLU A 96 6.27 7.78 -7.95
C GLU A 96 5.44 6.58 -8.38
N ILE A 97 5.71 5.40 -7.81
CA ILE A 97 5.12 4.14 -8.27
C ILE A 97 3.63 4.09 -7.93
N ILE A 98 3.27 4.41 -6.67
CA ILE A 98 1.88 4.38 -6.20
C ILE A 98 1.00 5.38 -6.99
N PRO A 99 1.38 6.67 -7.15
CA PRO A 99 0.59 7.60 -7.96
C PRO A 99 0.43 7.17 -9.44
N ALA A 100 1.43 6.49 -10.01
CA ALA A 100 1.38 6.04 -11.39
C ALA A 100 0.41 4.85 -11.63
N MET A 101 -0.11 4.19 -10.59
CA MET A 101 -0.96 3.01 -10.74
C MET A 101 -2.38 3.33 -11.24
N GLY A 102 -2.82 4.60 -11.18
CA GLY A 102 -4.13 5.04 -11.67
C GLY A 102 -5.34 4.55 -10.85
N GLU A 103 -5.12 3.84 -9.75
CA GLU A 103 -6.13 3.33 -8.83
C GLU A 103 -5.66 3.49 -7.37
N PRO A 104 -6.55 3.47 -6.37
CA PRO A 104 -6.16 3.50 -4.96
C PRO A 104 -5.16 2.40 -4.63
N ALA A 105 -3.92 2.78 -4.31
CA ALA A 105 -2.85 1.83 -4.06
C ALA A 105 -2.06 2.13 -2.77
N GLY A 106 -1.85 1.12 -1.95
CA GLY A 106 -1.05 1.21 -0.72
C GLY A 106 0.16 0.28 -0.76
N VAL A 107 0.96 0.33 0.30
CA VAL A 107 2.12 -0.55 0.47
C VAL A 107 1.88 -1.47 1.66
N ALA A 108 2.08 -2.77 1.45
CA ALA A 108 2.04 -3.77 2.50
C ALA A 108 3.47 -4.30 2.72
N VAL A 109 3.99 -4.10 3.92
CA VAL A 109 5.36 -4.47 4.30
C VAL A 109 5.34 -5.75 5.13
N ASP A 110 6.23 -6.68 4.78
CA ASP A 110 6.47 -7.95 5.45
C ASP A 110 5.17 -8.77 5.64
N VAL A 111 4.48 -9.05 4.53
CA VAL A 111 3.15 -9.68 4.55
C VAL A 111 3.08 -11.11 5.11
N ALA A 112 4.21 -11.82 5.15
CA ALA A 112 4.31 -13.19 5.67
C ALA A 112 5.06 -13.28 7.00
N ASP A 113 5.23 -12.14 7.68
CA ASP A 113 5.87 -12.12 9.00
C ASP A 113 4.93 -12.71 10.06
N PRO A 114 5.45 -13.49 11.03
CA PRO A 114 4.63 -14.12 12.05
C PRO A 114 3.91 -13.11 12.96
N ASP A 115 4.49 -11.92 13.13
CA ASP A 115 3.94 -10.83 13.94
C ASP A 115 2.89 -9.99 13.18
N GLY A 116 2.52 -10.39 11.97
CA GLY A 116 1.53 -9.73 11.11
C GLY A 116 2.13 -8.69 10.16
N SER A 117 1.39 -8.27 9.14
CA SER A 117 1.88 -7.32 8.12
C SER A 117 1.74 -5.86 8.58
N MET A 118 2.60 -4.96 8.08
CA MET A 118 2.44 -3.51 8.28
C MET A 118 1.87 -2.85 7.02
N PHE A 119 0.81 -2.06 7.17
CA PHE A 119 0.13 -1.43 6.04
C PHE A 119 0.31 0.09 6.04
N PHE A 120 0.62 0.63 4.86
CA PHE A 120 0.69 2.05 4.56
C PHE A 120 -0.40 2.36 3.52
N PRO A 121 -1.60 2.77 3.97
CA PRO A 121 -2.72 3.03 3.06
C PRO A 121 -2.46 4.26 2.18
N PRO A 122 -3.16 4.40 1.03
CA PRO A 122 -3.14 5.60 0.19
C PRO A 122 -3.83 6.78 0.89
N ALA A 123 -3.26 7.31 1.95
CA ALA A 123 -3.82 8.42 2.71
C ALA A 123 -2.95 9.66 2.65
N MET A 124 -3.54 10.83 2.86
CA MET A 124 -2.82 12.09 2.96
C MET A 124 -1.72 12.00 4.02
N GLY A 125 -0.54 12.48 3.65
CA GLY A 125 0.65 12.41 4.50
C GLY A 125 1.41 11.08 4.41
N ILE A 126 0.88 10.06 3.72
CA ILE A 126 1.61 8.82 3.36
C ILE A 126 2.02 8.86 1.89
N VAL A 127 1.07 9.19 1.01
CA VAL A 127 1.24 9.34 -0.44
C VAL A 127 0.96 10.79 -0.86
N PRO A 128 1.38 11.21 -2.08
CA PRO A 128 0.97 12.49 -2.66
C PRO A 128 -0.56 12.67 -2.70
N GLU A 129 -1.02 13.91 -2.63
CA GLU A 129 -2.45 14.26 -2.49
C GLU A 129 -3.31 13.68 -3.62
N GLU A 130 -2.79 13.67 -4.85
CA GLU A 130 -3.45 13.12 -6.03
C GLU A 130 -3.73 11.61 -5.95
N ALA A 131 -2.94 10.88 -5.15
CA ALA A 131 -3.06 9.45 -4.95
C ALA A 131 -3.80 9.09 -3.65
N ALA A 132 -4.00 10.07 -2.76
CA ALA A 132 -4.65 9.87 -1.48
C ALA A 132 -6.18 9.70 -1.63
N VAL A 133 -6.75 8.70 -0.96
CA VAL A 133 -8.19 8.40 -1.03
C VAL A 133 -9.03 9.30 -0.13
N ASP A 134 -8.40 9.89 0.90
CA ASP A 134 -9.00 10.84 1.84
C ASP A 134 -8.77 12.31 1.45
N ALA A 135 -8.20 12.56 0.26
CA ALA A 135 -8.02 13.92 -0.25
C ALA A 135 -9.38 14.62 -0.51
N PRO A 136 -9.52 15.89 -0.11
CA PRO A 136 -10.75 16.65 -0.31
C PRO A 136 -10.96 16.92 -1.81
N GLY A 137 -11.88 16.17 -2.42
CA GLY A 137 -12.23 16.29 -3.84
C GLY A 137 -12.64 14.98 -4.51
N ARG A 138 -12.20 13.82 -3.96
CA ARG A 138 -12.59 12.50 -4.50
C ARG A 138 -13.95 11.98 -4.00
N LEU A 139 -14.54 12.66 -3.01
CA LEU A 139 -15.90 12.41 -2.52
C LEU A 139 -17.00 13.04 -3.40
N VAL A 140 -16.65 13.78 -4.47
CA VAL A 140 -17.63 14.44 -5.34
C VAL A 140 -17.92 13.58 -6.57
N GLY A 141 -18.63 12.48 -6.34
CA GLY A 141 -19.22 11.63 -7.39
C GLY A 141 -20.73 11.53 -7.18
N GLY A 142 -21.44 12.65 -7.38
CA GLY A 142 -22.89 12.69 -7.23
C GLY A 142 -23.49 14.09 -7.31
N THR A 143 -23.19 14.84 -8.37
CA THR A 143 -24.04 15.97 -8.78
C THR A 143 -24.76 15.58 -10.06
N ASP A 144 -26.08 15.45 -9.99
CA ASP A 144 -26.92 15.92 -11.09
C ASP A 144 -27.94 16.89 -10.52
N ALA A 145 -27.68 18.16 -10.82
CA ALA A 145 -28.62 19.24 -10.67
C ALA A 145 -29.48 19.28 -11.93
N THR A 146 -30.78 18.97 -11.84
CA THR A 146 -31.80 19.69 -12.63
C THR A 146 -33.20 19.50 -12.03
N HIS A 147 -33.68 20.47 -11.25
CA HIS A 147 -35.05 20.94 -11.46
C HIS A 147 -35.14 22.41 -11.11
N GLY A 148 -35.45 23.19 -12.15
CA GLY A 148 -35.51 24.64 -12.10
C GLY A 148 -36.56 25.14 -11.13
N THR A 149 -36.23 26.29 -10.54
CA THR A 149 -37.16 27.21 -9.92
C THR A 149 -38.23 27.63 -10.92
N ASP A 150 -39.50 27.48 -10.57
CA ASP A 150 -40.49 28.51 -10.89
C ASP A 150 -41.41 28.78 -9.70
N LYS A 151 -41.67 30.07 -9.48
CA LYS A 151 -42.35 30.69 -8.36
C LYS A 151 -43.52 31.49 -8.93
N THR A 152 -44.74 31.00 -8.76
CA THR A 152 -45.97 31.81 -8.89
C THR A 152 -47.03 31.19 -7.96
N ALA A 153 -47.26 31.67 -6.74
CA ALA A 153 -48.09 32.81 -6.31
C ALA A 153 -49.62 32.64 -6.47
N GLY A 154 -50.34 32.78 -5.34
CA GLY A 154 -51.79 32.99 -5.21
C GLY A 154 -52.62 31.71 -5.01
N GLY A 155 -53.48 31.51 -4.01
CA GLY A 155 -54.22 32.44 -3.16
C GLY A 155 -55.73 32.19 -3.33
N ALA A 156 -56.41 31.75 -2.26
CA ALA A 156 -57.85 31.78 -1.99
C ALA A 156 -58.81 31.11 -3.00
N ALA A 157 -59.54 30.07 -2.56
CA ALA A 157 -60.82 30.13 -1.84
C ALA A 157 -61.27 28.71 -1.46
#